data_AF-A0A2G5TI28-F1
#
_entry.id   AF-A0A2G5TI28-F1
#
_cell.length_a   1.000
_cell.length_b   1.000
_cell.length_c   1.000
_cell.angle_alpha   90.00
_cell.angle_beta   90.00
_cell.angle_gamma   90.00
#
_symmetry.space_group_name_H-M   'P 1'
#
loop_
_entity.id
_entity.type
_entity.pdbx_description
1 polymer ?
#
loop_
_entity_poly.entity_id
_entity_poly.type
_entity_poly.pdbx_seq_one_letter_code
_entity_poly.pdbx_strand_id
1 'polypeptide(L)'
;MCSNETSYFDSDEFYLTTLHILTVIEVPVHLFGAFIVIFKTPKKMASIKNSLLSLHCLSAFVDFYLSFLTSPVLSIPSSAGYPLGISKWLGIPTSIQVYLAFSLVSGKN
;
A
#
# COMPACT_ATOMS: atom_id res chain seq x y z
N MET A 1 -18.20 34.73 0.20
CA MET A 1 -18.31 33.28 0.45
C MET A 1 -18.01 32.61 -0.88
N CYS A 2 -16.84 32.01 -1.06
CA CYS A 2 -16.54 31.29 -2.30
C CYS A 2 -17.41 30.03 -2.33
N SER A 3 -18.13 29.83 -3.43
CA SER A 3 -18.77 28.55 -3.72
C SER A 3 -17.67 27.51 -3.82
N ASN A 4 -17.56 26.69 -2.79
CA ASN A 4 -16.61 25.59 -2.73
C ASN A 4 -17.18 24.47 -3.59
N GLU A 5 -17.06 24.61 -4.91
CA GLU A 5 -17.35 23.56 -5.88
C GLU A 5 -16.26 22.49 -5.74
N THR A 6 -16.29 21.72 -4.65
CA THR A 6 -15.39 20.58 -4.47
C THR A 6 -15.70 19.58 -5.56
N SER A 7 -14.75 19.40 -6.48
CA SER A 7 -14.80 18.37 -7.49
C SER A 7 -15.03 17.01 -6.84
N TYR A 8 -15.83 16.14 -7.46
CA TYR A 8 -16.05 14.77 -7.00
C TYR A 8 -14.72 14.00 -6.79
N PHE A 9 -13.67 14.39 -7.50
CA PHE A 9 -12.32 13.84 -7.37
C PHE A 9 -11.64 14.14 -6.01
N ASP A 10 -12.10 15.18 -5.31
CA ASP A 10 -11.60 15.58 -3.99
C ASP A 10 -12.28 14.79 -2.85
N SER A 11 -13.35 14.04 -3.16
CA SER A 11 -14.06 13.25 -2.16
C SER A 11 -13.25 12.02 -1.75
N ASP A 12 -13.25 11.79 -0.45
CA ASP A 12 -12.77 10.58 0.22
C ASP A 12 -13.39 9.29 -0.35
N GLU A 13 -14.66 9.33 -0.76
CA GLU A 13 -15.35 8.18 -1.37
C GLU A 13 -14.74 7.79 -2.72
N PHE A 14 -14.39 8.78 -3.55
CA PHE A 14 -13.74 8.53 -4.84
C PHE A 14 -12.32 7.97 -4.64
N TYR A 15 -11.59 8.50 -3.67
CA TYR A 15 -10.26 8.03 -3.31
C TYR A 15 -10.28 6.57 -2.83
N LEU A 16 -11.16 6.23 -1.89
CA LEU A 16 -11.33 4.87 -1.38
C LEU A 16 -11.74 3.89 -2.48
N THR A 17 -12.70 4.29 -3.33
CA THR A 17 -13.14 3.45 -4.44
C THR A 17 -11.99 3.18 -5.41
N THR A 18 -11.19 4.19 -5.72
CA THR A 18 -10.02 4.07 -6.60
C THR A 18 -8.98 3.13 -5.99
N LEU A 19 -8.68 3.26 -4.69
CA LEU A 19 -7.74 2.36 -4.01
C LEU A 19 -8.22 0.91 -4.02
N HIS A 20 -9.52 0.66 -3.82
CA HIS A 20 -10.09 -0.68 -3.91
C HIS A 20 -9.97 -1.29 -5.31
N ILE A 21 -10.25 -0.51 -6.36
CA ILE A 21 -10.07 -0.96 -7.74
C ILE A 21 -8.59 -1.26 -8.02
N LEU A 22 -7.70 -0.38 -7.55
CA LEU A 22 -6.27 -0.56 -7.70
C LEU A 22 -5.80 -1.85 -7.01
N THR A 23 -6.30 -2.15 -5.80
CA THR A 23 -5.94 -3.39 -5.09
C THR A 23 -6.37 -4.63 -5.88
N VAL A 24 -7.53 -4.61 -6.53
CA VAL A 24 -7.99 -5.73 -7.37
C VAL A 24 -7.07 -5.97 -8.57
N ILE A 25 -6.51 -4.91 -9.16
CA ILE A 25 -5.55 -5.00 -10.28
C ILE A 25 -4.15 -5.38 -9.78
N GLU A 26 -3.81 -4.93 -8.58
CA GLU A 26 -2.52 -5.14 -7.97
C GLU A 26 -2.26 -6.61 -7.58
N VAL A 27 -3.28 -7.32 -7.07
CA VAL A 27 -3.18 -8.75 -6.74
C VAL A 27 -2.66 -9.61 -7.91
N PRO A 28 -3.25 -9.57 -9.12
CA PRO A 28 -2.75 -10.36 -10.24
C PRO A 28 -1.37 -9.90 -10.72
N VAL A 29 -1.04 -8.61 -10.62
CA VAL A 29 0.28 -8.08 -10.97
C VAL A 29 1.35 -8.61 -10.02
N HIS A 30 1.12 -8.57 -8.70
CA HIS A 30 2.05 -9.11 -7.71
C HIS A 30 2.22 -10.62 -7.85
N LEU A 31 1.14 -11.35 -8.15
CA LEU A 31 1.18 -12.79 -8.41
C LEU A 31 2.02 -13.11 -9.66
N PHE A 32 1.86 -12.32 -10.72
CA PHE A 32 2.66 -12.45 -11.94
C PHE A 32 4.14 -12.11 -11.68
N GLY A 33 4.43 -11.07 -10.90
CA GLY A 33 5.79 -10.73 -10.46
C GLY A 33 6.45 -11.86 -9.68
N ALA A 34 5.73 -12.44 -8.71
CA ALA A 34 6.22 -13.58 -7.93
C ALA A 34 6.47 -14.80 -8.82
N PHE A 35 5.59 -15.05 -9.79
CA PHE A 35 5.78 -16.11 -10.79
C PHE A 35 7.07 -15.90 -11.58
N ILE A 36 7.34 -14.69 -12.08
CA ILE A 36 8.59 -14.39 -12.80
C ILE A 36 9.80 -14.63 -11.90
N VAL A 37 9.79 -14.15 -10.65
CA VAL A 37 10.90 -14.32 -9.70
C VAL A 37 11.17 -15.81 -9.42
N ILE A 38 10.14 -16.64 -9.34
CA ILE A 38 10.31 -18.08 -9.06
C ILE A 38 10.79 -18.84 -10.30
N PHE A 39 10.18 -18.59 -11.47
CA PHE A 39 10.35 -19.42 -12.67
C PHE A 39 11.38 -18.89 -13.67
N LYS A 40 11.63 -17.58 -13.71
CA LYS A 40 12.58 -16.96 -14.67
C LYS A 40 13.92 -16.60 -14.04
N THR A 41 14.07 -16.63 -12.72
CA THR A 41 15.36 -16.32 -12.07
C THR A 41 16.39 -17.43 -12.36
N PRO A 42 17.51 -17.13 -13.04
CA PRO A 42 18.49 -18.13 -13.44
C PRO A 42 19.28 -18.67 -12.24
N LYS A 43 19.66 -19.95 -12.28
CA LYS A 43 20.41 -20.66 -11.20
C LYS A 43 21.73 -19.98 -10.81
N LYS A 44 22.34 -19.22 -11.72
CA LYS A 44 23.56 -18.44 -11.45
C LYS A 44 23.34 -17.34 -10.39
N MET A 45 22.10 -16.94 -10.14
CA MET A 45 21.68 -15.97 -9.12
C MET A 45 20.87 -16.62 -7.98
N ALA A 46 21.03 -17.93 -7.75
CA ALA A 46 20.28 -18.66 -6.72
C ALA A 46 20.51 -18.09 -5.30
N SER A 47 21.69 -17.53 -5.03
CA SER A 47 22.03 -16.89 -3.74
C SER A 47 21.13 -15.69 -3.43
N ILE A 48 20.79 -14.89 -4.46
CA ILE A 48 19.95 -13.70 -4.29
C ILE A 48 18.47 -13.95 -4.58
N LYS A 49 18.12 -15.09 -5.20
CA LYS A 49 16.74 -15.45 -5.54
C LYS A 49 15.79 -15.34 -4.34
N ASN A 50 16.23 -15.83 -3.18
CA ASN A 50 15.41 -15.79 -1.98
C ASN A 50 15.24 -14.35 -1.45
N SER A 51 16.30 -13.54 -1.54
CA SER A 51 16.24 -12.12 -1.18
C SER A 51 15.30 -11.33 -2.11
N LEU A 52 15.37 -11.58 -3.41
CA LEU A 52 14.47 -11.03 -4.43
C LEU A 52 13.01 -11.40 -4.18
N LEU A 53 12.74 -12.66 -3.82
CA LEU A 53 11.39 -13.12 -3.51
C LEU A 53 10.86 -12.50 -2.21
N SER A 54 11.69 -12.43 -1.16
CA SER A 54 11.33 -11.79 0.10
C SER A 54 11.05 -10.30 -0.06
N LEU A 55 11.86 -9.59 -0.86
CA LEU A 55 11.66 -8.18 -1.17
C LEU A 55 10.37 -7.96 -1.97
N HIS A 56 10.11 -8.80 -2.98
CA HIS A 56 8.87 -8.75 -3.76
C HIS A 56 7.64 -9.02 -2.88
N CYS A 57 7.73 -10.02 -2.00
CA CYS A 57 6.66 -10.35 -1.05
C CYS A 57 6.42 -9.22 -0.04
N LEU A 58 7.50 -8.62 0.49
CA LEU A 58 7.41 -7.47 1.39
C LEU A 58 6.79 -6.26 0.69
N SER A 59 7.17 -5.98 -0.55
CA SER A 59 6.58 -4.89 -1.34
C SER A 59 5.09 -5.11 -1.54
N ALA A 60 4.69 -6.31 -2.01
CA ALA A 60 3.28 -6.67 -2.19
C ALA A 60 2.48 -6.56 -0.88
N PHE A 61 3.09 -6.92 0.25
CA PHE A 61 2.48 -6.78 1.57
C PHE A 61 2.30 -5.30 1.97
N VAL A 62 3.31 -4.46 1.72
CA VAL A 62 3.23 -3.01 1.98
C VAL A 62 2.15 -2.37 1.13
N ASP A 63 2.04 -2.73 -0.14
CA ASP A 63 1.02 -2.17 -1.01
C ASP A 63 -0.39 -2.59 -0.57
N PHE A 64 -0.59 -3.86 -0.22
CA PHE A 64 -1.85 -4.33 0.36
C PHE A 64 -2.17 -3.62 1.69
N TYR A 65 -1.16 -3.41 2.55
CA TYR A 65 -1.32 -2.72 3.82
C TYR A 65 -1.71 -1.24 3.66
N LEU A 66 -1.14 -0.55 2.67
CA LEU A 66 -1.45 0.85 2.39
C LEU A 66 -2.81 0.99 1.70
N SER A 67 -3.11 0.16 0.70
CA SER A 67 -4.34 0.24 -0.08
C SER A 67 -5.56 -0.27 0.72
N PHE A 68 -5.44 -1.38 1.45
CA PHE A 68 -6.57 -2.02 2.12
C PHE A 68 -6.65 -1.68 3.62
N LEU A 69 -5.58 -1.92 4.40
CA LEU A 69 -5.65 -1.74 5.86
C LEU A 69 -5.70 -0.27 6.27
N THR A 70 -4.84 0.56 5.70
CA THR A 70 -4.62 1.93 6.17
C THR A 70 -5.40 2.95 5.33
N SER A 71 -5.40 2.83 3.99
CA SER A 71 -5.92 3.82 3.05
C SER A 71 -5.67 5.25 3.55
N PRO A 72 -4.39 5.67 3.72
CA PRO A 72 -4.06 6.93 4.34
C PRO A 72 -4.40 8.10 3.40
N VAL A 73 -5.35 8.94 3.80
CA VAL A 73 -5.59 10.21 3.11
C VAL A 73 -4.57 11.21 3.60
N LEU A 74 -3.79 11.78 2.69
CA LEU A 74 -2.80 12.81 2.98
C LEU A 74 -3.33 14.16 2.52
N SER A 75 -3.67 15.01 3.48
CA SER A 75 -3.96 16.43 3.23
C SER A 75 -2.64 17.19 3.16
N ILE A 76 -2.04 17.21 1.96
CA ILE A 76 -0.79 17.94 1.65
C ILE A 76 -0.77 19.38 2.19
N PRO A 77 -1.83 20.22 2.02
CA PRO A 77 -1.80 21.60 2.52
C PRO A 77 -1.78 21.72 4.05
N SER A 78 -2.25 20.71 4.77
CA SER A 78 -2.30 20.73 6.23
C SER A 78 -1.17 19.90 6.88
N SER A 79 -0.27 19.28 6.09
CA SER A 79 0.69 18.28 6.58
C SER A 79 0.05 17.27 7.56
N ALA A 80 -1.20 16.92 7.28
CA ALA A 80 -2.01 16.05 8.13
C ALA A 80 -2.50 14.89 7.29
N GLY A 81 -2.70 13.74 7.93
CA GLY A 81 -3.29 12.59 7.27
C GLY A 81 -4.08 11.75 8.24
N TYR A 82 -5.08 11.08 7.73
CA TYR A 82 -5.94 10.20 8.50
C TYR A 82 -6.18 8.90 7.72
N PRO A 83 -6.14 7.73 8.39
CA PRO A 83 -6.45 6.47 7.74
C PRO A 83 -7.96 6.35 7.57
N LEU A 84 -8.38 6.02 6.35
CA LEU A 84 -9.77 5.74 6.02
C LEU A 84 -10.05 4.24 5.84
N GLY A 85 -9.02 3.39 5.89
CA GLY A 85 -9.15 1.95 5.65
C GLY A 85 -9.84 1.16 6.77
N ILE A 86 -9.83 -0.17 6.64
CA ILE A 86 -10.44 -1.13 7.58
C ILE A 86 -9.94 -0.91 9.03
N SER A 87 -8.75 -0.36 9.22
CA SER A 87 -8.23 0.01 10.54
C SER A 87 -9.16 0.92 11.36
N LYS A 88 -9.93 1.81 10.72
CA LYS A 88 -10.94 2.63 11.41
C LYS A 88 -12.08 1.76 11.95
N TRP A 89 -12.46 0.73 11.21
CA TRP A 89 -13.49 -0.23 11.59
C TRP A 89 -13.04 -1.21 12.68
N LEU A 90 -11.75 -1.59 12.65
CA LEU A 90 -11.12 -2.44 13.66
C LEU A 90 -10.70 -1.69 14.94
N GLY A 91 -10.84 -0.35 14.97
CA GLY A 91 -10.47 0.48 16.13
C GLY A 91 -8.96 0.49 16.42
N ILE A 92 -8.12 0.18 15.43
CA ILE A 92 -6.67 0.15 15.61
C ILE A 92 -6.16 1.60 15.70
N PRO A 93 -5.39 1.96 16.75
CA PRO A 93 -4.89 3.32 16.89
C PRO A 93 -3.94 3.69 15.74
N THR A 94 -4.09 4.91 15.24
CA THR A 94 -3.28 5.50 14.16
C THR A 94 -1.78 5.40 14.43
N SER A 95 -1.35 5.57 15.69
CA SER A 95 0.07 5.47 16.07
C SER A 95 0.68 4.10 15.74
N ILE A 96 -0.07 3.01 15.95
CA ILE A 96 0.42 1.66 15.62
C ILE A 96 0.50 1.48 14.11
N GLN A 97 -0.50 2.00 13.38
CA GLN A 97 -0.51 1.88 11.92
C GLN A 97 0.67 2.61 11.27
N VAL A 98 0.96 3.82 11.77
CA VAL A 98 2.08 4.64 11.33
C VAL A 98 3.41 3.98 11.71
N TYR A 99 3.53 3.47 12.94
CA TYR A 99 4.73 2.75 13.38
C TYR A 99 5.02 1.55 12.47
N LEU A 100 4.02 0.71 12.19
CA LEU A 100 4.17 -0.43 11.29
C LEU A 100 4.55 0.00 9.87
N ALA A 101 3.90 1.03 9.31
CA ALA A 101 4.24 1.54 7.99
C ALA A 101 5.72 1.97 7.91
N PHE A 102 6.18 2.76 8.87
CA PHE A 102 7.58 3.19 8.92
C PHE A 102 8.54 2.03 9.18
N SER A 103 8.21 1.09 10.05
CA SER A 103 9.05 -0.09 10.32
C SER A 103 9.20 -1.00 9.10
N LEU A 104 8.14 -1.19 8.31
CA LEU A 104 8.15 -2.00 7.09
C LEU A 104 8.98 -1.34 5.98
N VAL A 105 8.90 -0.01 5.83
CA VAL A 105 9.70 0.76 4.86
C VAL A 105 11.16 0.85 5.29
N SER A 106 11.42 0.98 6.59
CA SER A 106 12.77 1.11 7.14
C SER A 106 13.49 -0.24 7.30
N GLY A 107 13.12 -1.24 6.49
CA GLY A 107 13.73 -2.55 6.44
C GLY A 107 15.26 -2.43 6.36
N LYS A 108 15.91 -2.74 7.48
CA LYS A 108 17.33 -2.50 7.71
C LYS A 108 18.18 -3.43 6.83
N ASN A 109 19.12 -2.82 6.08
CA ASN A 109 20.24 -3.48 5.40
C ASN A 109 21.28 -3.98 6.41
#